data_AF-A0A3C7Z8V8-F1
#
_entry.id   AF-A0A3C7Z8V8-F1
#
_cell.length_a   1.000
_cell.length_b   1.000
_cell.length_c   1.000
_cell.angle_alpha   90.00
_cell.angle_beta   90.00
_cell.angle_gamma   90.00
#
_symmetry.space_group_name_H-M   'P 1'
#
loop_
_entity.id
_entity.type
_entity.pdbx_description
1 polymer ?
#
loop_
_entity_poly.entity_id
_entity_poly.type
_entity_poly.pdbx_seq_one_letter_code
_entity_poly.pdbx_strand_id
1 'polypeptide(L)'
;PTGLILLTGPTGSGKTTAIYASIGFLLEKNSNSVAIASVEDPVEQNLMWVNQGQLNLAQDFTYIAALRSLMRQDPEVIMIGEIRDADTARTAIQASITGHLVLSTFHANTTAAAFSRMIDLIGVNPIFSTAIRLLIAQRLVRRLDDTSKEAYEPDEATKQWIRTVLKDVPAHVEKPDLENIQLYRPVASEASPFGYSGRMILMEQLVVSENIQKFLRGDTTDVHAEIIEKQAREEGMVTLLENGVLAALRGETTIEEVNRVI
;
A
#
# COMPACT_ATOMS: atom_id res chain seq x y z
N PRO A 1 -1.96 -20.08 -2.69
CA PRO A 1 -0.98 -19.14 -2.08
C PRO A 1 -1.51 -18.66 -0.72
N THR A 2 -0.65 -18.41 0.27
CA THR A 2 -1.08 -18.10 1.65
C THR A 2 -0.29 -16.91 2.21
N GLY A 3 -0.92 -16.09 3.06
CA GLY A 3 -0.28 -14.87 3.56
C GLY A 3 -1.25 -13.71 3.73
N LEU A 4 -0.90 -12.76 4.60
CA LEU A 4 -1.59 -11.49 4.76
C LEU A 4 -0.85 -10.40 3.97
N ILE A 5 -1.59 -9.73 3.09
CA ILE A 5 -1.16 -8.53 2.36
C ILE A 5 -1.96 -7.34 2.87
N LEU A 6 -1.26 -6.29 3.32
CA LEU A 6 -1.87 -5.09 3.89
C LEU A 6 -1.67 -3.89 2.97
N LEU A 7 -2.76 -3.26 2.58
CA LEU A 7 -2.73 -1.98 1.88
C LEU A 7 -2.98 -0.85 2.87
N THR A 8 -2.14 0.17 2.84
CA THR A 8 -2.13 1.23 3.83
C THR A 8 -2.12 2.61 3.20
N GLY A 9 -2.69 3.57 3.92
CA GLY A 9 -2.81 4.95 3.48
C GLY A 9 -4.06 5.62 3.99
N PRO A 10 -4.16 6.96 3.88
CA PRO A 10 -5.32 7.72 4.29
C PRO A 10 -6.56 7.37 3.46
N THR A 11 -7.72 7.87 3.89
CA THR A 11 -8.95 7.82 3.09
C THR A 11 -8.72 8.47 1.72
N GLY A 12 -9.25 7.89 0.66
CA GLY A 12 -9.08 8.41 -0.70
C GLY A 12 -7.72 8.13 -1.35
N SER A 13 -6.84 7.33 -0.73
CA SER A 13 -5.58 6.88 -1.35
C SER A 13 -5.74 5.76 -2.39
N GLY A 14 -6.96 5.25 -2.59
CA GLY A 14 -7.27 4.20 -3.58
C GLY A 14 -7.15 2.76 -3.09
N LYS A 15 -7.25 2.49 -1.78
CA LYS A 15 -6.94 1.16 -1.19
C LYS A 15 -7.91 0.10 -1.69
N THR A 16 -9.21 0.41 -1.61
CA THR A 16 -10.27 -0.46 -2.12
C THR A 16 -10.07 -0.74 -3.61
N THR A 17 -9.78 0.29 -4.40
CA THR A 17 -9.51 0.14 -5.84
C THR A 17 -8.34 -0.79 -6.12
N ALA A 18 -7.23 -0.67 -5.39
CA ALA A 18 -6.07 -1.55 -5.56
C ALA A 18 -6.35 -3.00 -5.13
N ILE A 19 -7.12 -3.21 -4.05
CA ILE A 19 -7.57 -4.55 -3.65
C ILE A 19 -8.49 -5.16 -4.71
N TYR A 20 -9.49 -4.42 -5.20
CA TYR A 20 -10.40 -4.90 -6.23
C TYR A 20 -9.68 -5.22 -7.54
N ALA A 21 -8.69 -4.40 -7.93
CA ALA A 21 -7.84 -4.68 -9.08
C ALA A 21 -7.01 -5.97 -8.88
N SER A 22 -6.49 -6.19 -7.67
CA SER A 22 -5.76 -7.41 -7.31
C SER A 22 -6.65 -8.66 -7.38
N ILE A 23 -7.89 -8.55 -6.88
CA ILE A 23 -8.91 -9.60 -6.97
C ILE A 23 -9.24 -9.90 -8.44
N GLY A 24 -9.45 -8.87 -9.27
CA GLY A 24 -9.69 -9.03 -10.70
C GLY A 24 -8.54 -9.75 -11.41
N PHE A 25 -7.30 -9.40 -11.09
CA PHE A 25 -6.12 -10.10 -11.60
C PHE A 25 -6.09 -11.58 -11.19
N LEU A 26 -6.41 -11.89 -9.92
CA LEU A 26 -6.46 -13.27 -9.44
C LEU A 26 -7.54 -14.08 -10.15
N LEU A 27 -8.72 -13.51 -10.36
CA LEU A 27 -9.80 -14.14 -11.11
C LEU A 27 -9.38 -14.42 -12.56
N GLU A 28 -8.81 -13.42 -13.25
CA GLU A 28 -8.33 -13.56 -14.62
C GLU A 28 -7.27 -14.66 -14.74
N LYS A 29 -6.25 -14.66 -13.88
CA LYS A 29 -5.17 -15.64 -13.91
C LYS A 29 -5.60 -17.07 -13.62
N ASN A 30 -6.69 -17.23 -12.87
CA ASN A 30 -7.22 -18.54 -12.51
C ASN A 30 -8.50 -18.89 -13.29
N SER A 31 -8.81 -18.21 -14.40
CA SER A 31 -10.02 -18.49 -15.19
C SER A 31 -11.31 -18.52 -14.34
N ASN A 32 -11.41 -17.62 -13.36
CA ASN A 32 -12.50 -17.52 -12.38
C ASN A 32 -12.70 -18.77 -11.49
N SER A 33 -11.73 -19.70 -11.42
CA SER A 33 -11.84 -20.89 -10.59
C SER A 33 -11.46 -20.66 -9.13
N VAL A 34 -10.87 -19.52 -8.80
CA VAL A 34 -10.43 -19.19 -7.44
C VAL A 34 -11.62 -18.74 -6.59
N ALA A 35 -11.82 -19.38 -5.44
CA ALA A 35 -12.89 -19.01 -4.51
C ALA A 35 -12.49 -17.76 -3.70
N ILE A 36 -13.21 -16.65 -3.91
CA ILE A 36 -12.93 -15.37 -3.24
C ILE A 36 -14.15 -14.93 -2.44
N ALA A 37 -13.92 -14.57 -1.18
CA ALA A 37 -14.92 -13.96 -0.31
C ALA A 37 -14.43 -12.62 0.27
N SER A 38 -15.33 -11.67 0.47
CA SER A 38 -15.03 -10.40 1.13
C SER A 38 -16.01 -10.11 2.27
N VAL A 39 -15.52 -9.34 3.25
CA VAL A 39 -16.35 -8.68 4.26
C VAL A 39 -16.01 -7.19 4.28
N GLU A 40 -17.02 -6.32 4.09
CA GLU A 40 -16.82 -4.89 3.80
C GLU A 40 -17.83 -4.00 4.54
N ASP A 41 -17.52 -2.70 4.69
CA ASP A 41 -18.37 -1.72 5.38
C ASP A 41 -18.30 -0.32 4.73
N PRO A 42 -19.17 0.01 3.76
CA PRO A 42 -20.05 -0.88 2.99
C PRO A 42 -19.32 -1.53 1.81
N VAL A 43 -20.03 -2.38 1.04
CA VAL A 43 -19.55 -2.82 -0.28
C VAL A 43 -19.60 -1.63 -1.24
N GLU A 44 -18.44 -1.20 -1.76
CA GLU A 44 -18.34 -0.04 -2.66
C GLU A 44 -18.75 -0.37 -4.11
N GLN A 45 -18.42 -1.58 -4.56
CA GLN A 45 -18.75 -2.07 -5.90
C GLN A 45 -19.04 -3.57 -5.86
N ASN A 46 -20.07 -3.99 -6.60
CA ASN A 46 -20.33 -5.41 -6.82
C ASN A 46 -19.28 -5.99 -7.79
N LEU A 47 -18.52 -6.98 -7.31
CA LEU A 47 -17.54 -7.73 -8.07
C LEU A 47 -18.16 -9.08 -8.47
N MET A 48 -18.22 -9.32 -9.78
CA MET A 48 -18.60 -10.63 -10.29
C MET A 48 -17.60 -11.69 -9.81
N TRP A 49 -18.09 -12.89 -9.48
CA TRP A 49 -17.29 -14.02 -8.99
C TRP A 49 -16.72 -13.88 -7.57
N VAL A 50 -17.15 -12.86 -6.81
CA VAL A 50 -16.75 -12.67 -5.41
C VAL A 50 -17.98 -12.78 -4.51
N ASN A 51 -17.89 -13.57 -3.44
CA ASN A 51 -18.92 -13.59 -2.41
C ASN A 51 -18.71 -12.43 -1.43
N GLN A 52 -19.44 -11.33 -1.63
CA GLN A 52 -19.28 -10.11 -0.82
C GLN A 52 -20.33 -10.03 0.29
N GLY A 53 -19.85 -10.01 1.54
CA GLY A 53 -20.67 -9.74 2.71
C GLY A 53 -20.50 -8.29 3.18
N GLN A 54 -21.61 -7.57 3.35
CA GLN A 54 -21.57 -6.25 3.99
C GLN A 54 -21.82 -6.39 5.49
N LEU A 55 -21.06 -5.66 6.32
CA LEU A 55 -21.30 -5.61 7.75
C LEU A 55 -22.73 -5.15 8.09
N ASN A 56 -23.28 -5.75 9.14
CA ASN A 56 -24.57 -5.36 9.70
C ASN A 56 -24.50 -5.44 11.23
N LEU A 57 -24.02 -4.35 11.84
CA LEU A 57 -23.84 -4.27 13.29
C LEU A 57 -25.15 -4.40 14.06
N ALA A 58 -26.30 -4.04 13.46
CA ALA A 58 -27.61 -4.18 14.09
C ALA A 58 -28.06 -5.66 14.20
N GLN A 59 -27.41 -6.57 13.48
CA GLN A 59 -27.67 -8.01 13.50
C GLN A 59 -26.43 -8.81 13.95
N ASP A 60 -25.50 -8.16 14.64
CA ASP A 60 -24.23 -8.75 15.11
C ASP A 60 -23.34 -9.35 14.00
N PHE A 61 -23.56 -8.96 12.75
CA PHE A 61 -22.72 -9.36 11.63
C PHE A 61 -21.49 -8.43 11.55
N THR A 62 -20.53 -8.71 12.42
CA THR A 62 -19.23 -8.03 12.57
C THR A 62 -18.13 -8.70 11.72
N TYR A 63 -16.95 -8.08 11.59
CA TYR A 63 -15.81 -8.68 10.90
C TYR A 63 -15.46 -10.08 11.42
N ILE A 64 -15.44 -10.28 12.73
CA ILE A 64 -15.10 -11.57 13.36
C ILE A 64 -16.17 -12.62 13.02
N ALA A 65 -17.46 -12.26 13.15
CA ALA A 65 -18.57 -13.15 12.85
C ALA A 65 -18.59 -13.55 11.36
N ALA A 66 -18.41 -12.56 10.48
CA ALA A 66 -18.31 -12.75 9.04
C ALA A 66 -17.13 -13.66 8.68
N LEU A 67 -15.92 -13.37 9.18
CA LEU A 67 -14.72 -14.18 8.92
C LEU A 67 -14.90 -15.64 9.31
N ARG A 68 -15.45 -15.91 10.50
CA ARG A 68 -15.74 -17.29 10.93
C ARG A 68 -16.74 -17.99 10.01
N SER A 69 -17.70 -17.25 9.44
CA SER A 69 -18.66 -17.77 8.47
C SER A 69 -17.99 -18.07 7.13
N LEU A 70 -17.23 -17.11 6.61
CA LEU A 70 -16.52 -17.23 5.34
C LEU A 70 -15.52 -18.37 5.34
N MET A 71 -14.78 -18.61 6.43
CA MET A 71 -13.86 -19.74 6.54
C MET A 71 -14.52 -21.12 6.40
N ARG A 72 -15.85 -21.23 6.55
CA ARG A 72 -16.60 -22.48 6.30
C ARG A 72 -17.08 -22.63 4.86
N GLN A 73 -16.86 -21.63 4.02
CA GLN A 73 -17.22 -21.64 2.60
C GLN A 73 -16.07 -22.08 1.69
N ASP A 74 -14.99 -22.62 2.27
CA ASP A 74 -13.79 -23.05 1.56
C ASP A 74 -13.17 -21.95 0.66
N PRO A 75 -13.01 -20.69 1.12
CA PRO A 75 -12.42 -19.65 0.31
C PRO A 75 -10.91 -19.88 0.17
N GLU A 76 -10.35 -19.55 -1.00
CA GLU A 76 -8.89 -19.51 -1.19
C GLU A 76 -8.33 -18.12 -0.89
N VAL A 77 -9.14 -17.08 -1.15
CA VAL A 77 -8.81 -15.68 -0.90
C VAL A 77 -9.90 -15.03 -0.06
N ILE A 78 -9.48 -14.34 1.01
CA ILE A 78 -10.36 -13.61 1.91
C ILE A 78 -9.97 -12.14 1.87
N MET A 79 -10.93 -11.26 1.59
CA MET A 79 -10.77 -9.82 1.69
C MET A 79 -11.47 -9.31 2.95
N ILE A 80 -10.75 -8.58 3.79
CA ILE A 80 -11.30 -7.90 4.96
C ILE A 80 -11.19 -6.40 4.67
N GLY A 81 -12.33 -5.71 4.63
CA GLY A 81 -12.43 -4.29 4.27
C GLY A 81 -11.37 -3.46 4.97
N GLU A 82 -11.24 -3.61 6.28
CA GLU A 82 -10.17 -3.00 7.07
C GLU A 82 -9.91 -3.76 8.38
N ILE A 83 -8.70 -3.60 8.91
CA ILE A 83 -8.36 -4.01 10.27
C ILE A 83 -8.32 -2.76 11.16
N ARG A 84 -9.27 -2.66 12.10
CA ARG A 84 -9.37 -1.55 13.07
C ARG A 84 -8.89 -1.92 14.48
N ASP A 85 -8.99 -3.19 14.84
CA ASP A 85 -8.76 -3.67 16.20
C ASP A 85 -7.93 -4.96 16.23
N ALA A 86 -7.46 -5.31 17.43
CA ALA A 86 -6.60 -6.46 17.67
C ALA A 86 -7.30 -7.80 17.36
N ASP A 87 -8.60 -7.91 17.59
CA ASP A 87 -9.33 -9.17 17.38
C ASP A 87 -9.51 -9.49 15.90
N THR A 88 -9.83 -8.46 15.10
CA THR A 88 -9.87 -8.53 13.64
C THR A 88 -8.48 -8.83 13.08
N ALA A 89 -7.43 -8.16 13.58
CA ALA A 89 -6.05 -8.43 13.19
C ALA A 89 -5.62 -9.88 13.47
N ARG A 90 -5.90 -10.40 14.68
CA ARG A 90 -5.61 -11.79 15.06
C ARG A 90 -6.36 -12.77 14.17
N THR A 91 -7.62 -12.50 13.86
CA THR A 91 -8.44 -13.37 12.99
C THR A 91 -7.89 -13.39 11.56
N ALA A 92 -7.51 -12.24 11.01
CA ALA A 92 -6.89 -12.13 9.68
C ALA A 92 -5.57 -12.92 9.60
N ILE A 93 -4.71 -12.78 10.61
CA ILE A 93 -3.44 -13.49 10.71
C ILE A 93 -3.66 -15.00 10.84
N GLN A 94 -4.61 -15.44 11.66
CA GLN A 94 -4.95 -16.86 11.79
C GLN A 94 -5.42 -17.44 10.46
N ALA A 95 -6.30 -16.75 9.73
CA ALA A 95 -6.73 -17.18 8.39
C ALA A 95 -5.54 -17.30 7.42
N SER A 96 -4.60 -16.34 7.47
CA SER A 96 -3.39 -16.40 6.67
C SER A 96 -2.50 -17.61 6.99
N ILE A 97 -2.33 -17.95 8.27
CA ILE A 97 -1.51 -19.10 8.71
C ILE A 97 -2.20 -20.42 8.35
N THR A 98 -3.53 -20.48 8.41
CA THR A 98 -4.31 -21.69 8.11
C THR A 98 -4.46 -21.98 6.61
N GLY A 99 -3.83 -21.18 5.75
CA GLY A 99 -3.71 -21.51 4.33
C GLY A 99 -4.40 -20.55 3.36
N HIS A 100 -4.91 -19.41 3.83
CA HIS A 100 -5.63 -18.45 2.99
C HIS A 100 -4.72 -17.32 2.54
N LEU A 101 -4.97 -16.78 1.35
CA LEU A 101 -4.49 -15.44 1.00
C LEU A 101 -5.47 -14.41 1.59
N VAL A 102 -4.98 -13.54 2.46
CA VAL A 102 -5.79 -12.51 3.10
C VAL A 102 -5.37 -11.13 2.59
N LEU A 103 -6.33 -10.38 2.04
CA LEU A 103 -6.15 -8.99 1.63
C LEU A 103 -6.88 -8.10 2.62
N SER A 104 -6.22 -7.07 3.14
CA SER A 104 -6.92 -6.10 3.99
C SER A 104 -6.34 -4.71 3.91
N THR A 105 -7.10 -3.73 4.38
CA THR A 105 -6.63 -2.37 4.54
C THR A 105 -6.26 -2.05 5.98
N PHE A 106 -5.30 -1.15 6.15
CA PHE A 106 -4.87 -0.66 7.45
C PHE A 106 -4.54 0.84 7.39
N HIS A 107 -4.89 1.58 8.43
CA HIS A 107 -4.65 3.03 8.45
C HIS A 107 -3.26 3.35 9.00
N ALA A 108 -2.32 3.62 8.11
CA ALA A 108 -0.97 4.09 8.42
C ALA A 108 -0.41 4.94 7.28
N ASN A 109 0.60 5.75 7.60
CA ASN A 109 1.20 6.67 6.62
C ASN A 109 2.26 5.99 5.75
N THR A 110 3.03 5.07 6.31
CA THR A 110 4.09 4.29 5.64
C THR A 110 3.92 2.80 5.93
N THR A 111 4.60 1.96 5.16
CA THR A 111 4.61 0.50 5.37
C THR A 111 5.26 0.13 6.70
N ALA A 112 6.37 0.77 7.06
CA ALA A 112 7.08 0.53 8.31
C ALA A 112 6.25 0.95 9.54
N ALA A 113 5.56 2.09 9.47
CA ALA A 113 4.63 2.51 10.52
C ALA A 113 3.45 1.55 10.66
N ALA A 114 2.93 1.04 9.54
CA ALA A 114 1.88 0.01 9.57
C ALA A 114 2.37 -1.26 10.26
N PHE A 115 3.57 -1.73 9.93
CA PHE A 115 4.15 -2.94 10.50
C PHE A 115 4.39 -2.78 12.01
N SER A 116 4.97 -1.66 12.44
CA SER A 116 5.14 -1.33 13.86
C SER A 116 3.80 -1.33 14.61
N ARG A 117 2.78 -0.65 14.08
CA ARG A 117 1.44 -0.60 14.69
C ARG A 117 0.75 -1.96 14.72
N MET A 118 0.98 -2.81 13.70
CA MET A 118 0.50 -4.18 13.72
C MET A 118 1.14 -4.94 14.87
N ILE A 119 2.47 -4.87 15.06
CA ILE A 119 3.17 -5.47 16.21
C ILE A 119 2.58 -4.98 17.53
N ASP A 120 2.30 -3.68 17.67
CA ASP A 120 1.67 -3.13 18.87
C ASP A 120 0.26 -3.70 19.13
N LEU A 121 -0.55 -3.86 18.07
CA LEU A 121 -1.92 -4.38 18.18
C LEU A 121 -1.97 -5.87 18.54
N ILE A 122 -1.14 -6.69 17.90
CA ILE A 122 -1.18 -8.15 18.06
C ILE A 122 -0.21 -8.67 19.13
N GLY A 123 0.75 -7.85 19.53
CA GLY A 123 1.86 -8.23 20.38
C GLY A 123 2.90 -9.07 19.63
N VAL A 124 4.06 -9.20 20.25
CA VAL A 124 5.12 -10.10 19.80
C VAL A 124 4.62 -11.54 19.85
N ASN A 125 4.64 -12.22 18.71
CA ASN A 125 4.21 -13.61 18.62
C ASN A 125 4.98 -14.34 17.49
N PRO A 126 5.87 -15.29 17.84
CA PRO A 126 6.67 -16.01 16.85
C PRO A 126 5.84 -16.72 15.78
N ILE A 127 4.64 -17.20 16.11
CA ILE A 127 3.75 -17.89 15.17
C ILE A 127 3.23 -16.91 14.11
N PHE A 128 3.04 -15.64 14.46
CA PHE A 128 2.47 -14.63 13.56
C PHE A 128 3.52 -14.01 12.64
N SER A 129 4.80 -14.20 12.94
CA SER A 129 5.90 -13.62 12.17
C SER A 129 5.86 -13.98 10.68
N THR A 130 5.40 -15.19 10.34
CA THR A 130 5.35 -15.67 8.96
C THR A 130 4.04 -15.36 8.24
N ALA A 131 3.05 -14.79 8.94
CA ALA A 131 1.72 -14.55 8.38
C ALA A 131 1.71 -13.35 7.43
N ILE A 132 2.36 -12.25 7.81
CA ILE A 132 2.39 -11.02 6.99
C ILE A 132 3.45 -11.21 5.90
N ARG A 133 3.07 -10.99 4.64
CA ARG A 133 3.96 -11.17 3.48
C ARG A 133 4.39 -9.86 2.85
N LEU A 134 3.45 -8.91 2.78
CA LEU A 134 3.65 -7.66 2.05
C LEU A 134 2.80 -6.56 2.68
N LEU A 135 3.41 -5.40 2.89
CA LEU A 135 2.71 -4.16 3.17
C LEU A 135 2.92 -3.20 2.00
N ILE A 136 1.84 -2.55 1.57
CA ILE A 136 1.86 -1.56 0.50
C ILE A 136 1.31 -0.27 1.06
N ALA A 137 2.12 0.78 1.16
CA ALA A 137 1.64 2.12 1.47
C ALA A 137 1.43 2.87 0.17
N GLN A 138 0.33 3.62 0.07
CA GLN A 138 -0.04 4.30 -1.17
C GLN A 138 -0.57 5.71 -0.97
N ARG A 139 -0.35 6.54 -2.00
CA ARG A 139 -0.90 7.89 -2.14
C ARG A 139 -1.36 8.12 -3.57
N LEU A 140 -2.35 8.98 -3.74
CA LEU A 140 -2.76 9.46 -5.06
C LEU A 140 -2.30 10.90 -5.24
N VAL A 141 -1.51 11.13 -6.28
CA VAL A 141 -1.11 12.45 -6.74
C VAL A 141 -1.81 12.79 -8.05
N ARG A 142 -2.03 14.06 -8.33
CA ARG A 142 -2.50 14.50 -9.64
C ARG A 142 -1.42 14.24 -10.68
N ARG A 143 -1.82 13.73 -11.85
CA ARG A 143 -0.92 13.50 -12.98
C ARG A 143 -0.89 14.74 -13.84
N LEU A 144 0.30 15.22 -14.22
CA LEU A 144 0.44 16.33 -15.15
C LEU A 144 -0.22 16.01 -16.50
N ASP A 145 -0.82 17.01 -17.14
CA ASP A 145 -1.31 16.85 -18.50
C ASP A 145 -0.11 16.89 -19.47
N ASP A 146 0.12 15.76 -20.16
CA ASP A 146 1.22 15.61 -21.11
C ASP A 146 1.10 16.56 -22.32
N THR A 147 -0.10 17.11 -22.58
CA THR A 147 -0.35 18.04 -23.70
C THR A 147 -0.03 19.51 -23.37
N SER A 148 0.06 19.86 -22.08
CA SER A 148 0.24 21.25 -21.66
C SER A 148 1.40 21.49 -20.69
N LYS A 149 1.94 20.46 -20.02
CA LYS A 149 3.03 20.65 -19.05
C LYS A 149 4.24 21.38 -19.64
N GLU A 150 4.83 22.27 -18.86
CA GLU A 150 6.02 23.03 -19.24
C GLU A 150 7.21 22.60 -18.39
N ALA A 151 8.33 22.31 -19.04
CA ALA A 151 9.55 21.93 -18.37
C ALA A 151 10.32 23.18 -17.89
N TYR A 152 10.94 23.09 -16.72
CA TYR A 152 11.71 24.18 -16.13
C TYR A 152 12.91 23.63 -15.36
N GLU A 153 13.93 24.48 -15.24
CA GLU A 153 15.07 24.21 -14.36
C GLU A 153 14.75 24.71 -12.95
N PRO A 154 14.76 23.84 -11.93
CA PRO A 154 14.50 24.27 -10.56
C PRO A 154 15.70 25.01 -9.95
N ASP A 155 15.45 25.72 -8.84
CA ASP A 155 16.51 26.41 -8.11
C ASP A 155 17.50 25.44 -7.44
N GLU A 156 18.67 25.97 -7.04
CA GLU A 156 19.73 25.14 -6.43
C GLU A 156 19.31 24.49 -5.11
N ALA A 157 18.41 25.12 -4.35
CA ALA A 157 17.88 24.53 -3.12
C ALA A 157 17.07 23.27 -3.40
N THR A 158 16.19 23.31 -4.40
CA THR A 158 15.37 22.18 -4.85
C THR A 158 16.25 21.08 -5.44
N LYS A 159 17.25 21.44 -6.26
CA LYS A 159 18.24 20.47 -6.78
C LYS A 159 18.97 19.74 -5.66
N GLN A 160 19.42 20.48 -4.64
CA GLN A 160 20.10 19.89 -3.49
C GLN A 160 19.18 19.00 -2.65
N TRP A 161 17.92 19.40 -2.47
CA TRP A 161 16.92 18.58 -1.79
C TRP A 161 16.65 17.27 -2.55
N ILE A 162 16.46 17.31 -3.87
CA ILE A 162 16.29 16.11 -4.72
C ILE A 162 17.48 15.16 -4.55
N ARG A 163 18.72 15.68 -4.63
CA ARG A 163 19.93 14.89 -4.42
C ARG A 163 19.99 14.25 -3.04
N THR A 164 19.47 14.93 -2.02
CA THR A 164 19.41 14.42 -0.65
C THR A 164 18.39 13.29 -0.52
N VAL A 165 17.18 13.50 -1.06
CA VAL A 165 16.11 12.48 -1.03
C VAL A 165 16.53 11.21 -1.78
N LEU A 166 17.17 11.34 -2.94
CA LEU A 166 17.55 10.21 -3.78
C LEU A 166 18.94 9.64 -3.46
N LYS A 167 19.63 10.14 -2.43
CA LYS A 167 20.99 9.74 -2.07
C LYS A 167 21.09 8.23 -1.82
N ASP A 168 20.14 7.71 -1.04
CA ASP A 168 20.14 6.34 -0.54
C ASP A 168 19.09 5.47 -1.27
N VAL A 169 18.70 5.86 -2.49
CA VAL A 169 17.76 5.09 -3.30
C VAL A 169 18.39 3.73 -3.64
N PRO A 170 17.64 2.62 -3.54
CA PRO A 170 18.17 1.28 -3.82
C PRO A 170 18.82 1.14 -5.21
N ALA A 171 19.86 0.32 -5.30
CA ALA A 171 20.66 0.17 -6.52
C ALA A 171 19.91 -0.40 -7.74
N HIS A 172 18.78 -1.09 -7.53
CA HIS A 172 17.95 -1.62 -8.62
C HIS A 172 17.08 -0.55 -9.28
N VAL A 173 16.98 0.65 -8.69
CA VAL A 173 16.25 1.79 -9.25
C VAL A 173 17.15 2.50 -10.24
N GLU A 174 16.64 2.71 -11.46
CA GLU A 174 17.32 3.54 -12.45
C GLU A 174 17.48 4.96 -11.92
N LYS A 175 18.73 5.40 -11.76
CA LYS A 175 19.04 6.72 -11.22
C LYS A 175 18.85 7.78 -12.31
N PRO A 176 18.07 8.84 -12.05
CA PRO A 176 17.91 9.93 -13.00
C PRO A 176 19.20 10.75 -13.15
N ASP A 177 19.30 11.55 -14.20
CA ASP A 177 20.35 12.56 -14.32
C ASP A 177 20.16 13.63 -13.23
N LEU A 178 21.10 13.68 -12.28
CA LEU A 178 21.12 14.63 -11.17
C LEU A 178 22.02 15.85 -11.43
N GLU A 179 22.71 15.88 -12.56
CA GLU A 179 23.48 17.04 -13.02
C GLU A 179 22.56 18.01 -13.76
N ASN A 180 21.75 17.51 -14.69
CA ASN A 180 20.80 18.31 -15.49
C ASN A 180 19.35 18.09 -15.02
N ILE A 181 19.08 18.44 -13.76
CA ILE A 181 17.74 18.27 -13.18
C ILE A 181 16.73 19.17 -13.90
N GLN A 182 15.70 18.55 -14.45
CA GLN A 182 14.55 19.23 -15.04
C GLN A 182 13.27 18.77 -14.34
N LEU A 183 12.38 19.72 -14.04
CA LEU A 183 11.05 19.46 -13.49
C LEU A 183 9.98 20.00 -14.42
N TYR A 184 8.73 19.68 -14.12
CA TYR A 184 7.59 20.07 -14.93
C TYR A 184 6.54 20.76 -14.05
N ARG A 185 5.92 21.81 -14.60
CA ARG A 185 4.84 22.54 -13.95
C ARG A 185 3.55 22.46 -14.78
N PRO A 186 2.38 22.47 -14.13
CA PRO A 186 1.11 22.44 -14.82
C PRO A 186 0.90 23.75 -15.57
N VAL A 187 0.44 23.65 -16.83
CA VAL A 187 -0.03 24.82 -17.59
C VAL A 187 -1.50 24.60 -17.92
N ALA A 188 -2.31 25.61 -17.66
CA ALA A 188 -3.71 25.59 -18.01
C ALA A 188 -3.88 25.53 -19.54
N SER A 189 -4.75 24.64 -19.99
CA SER A 189 -5.19 24.54 -21.39
C SER A 189 -6.73 24.48 -21.43
N GLU A 190 -7.31 24.58 -22.62
CA GLU A 190 -8.77 24.41 -22.78
C GLU A 190 -9.25 23.02 -22.32
N ALA A 191 -8.42 21.99 -22.54
CA ALA A 191 -8.72 20.61 -22.15
C ALA A 191 -8.41 20.32 -20.67
N SER A 192 -7.44 21.02 -20.08
CA SER A 192 -7.08 20.90 -18.67
C SER A 192 -6.89 22.29 -18.04
N PRO A 193 -7.96 22.88 -17.48
CA PRO A 193 -7.91 24.21 -16.88
C PRO A 193 -6.91 24.35 -15.72
N PHE A 194 -6.49 23.23 -15.12
CA PHE A 194 -5.54 23.20 -14.01
C PHE A 194 -4.18 22.57 -14.38
N GLY A 195 -3.97 22.16 -15.64
CA GLY A 195 -2.74 21.51 -16.12
C GLY A 195 -2.47 20.10 -15.57
N TYR A 196 -3.52 19.43 -15.08
CA TYR A 196 -3.48 18.04 -14.62
C TYR A 196 -4.56 17.21 -15.32
N SER A 197 -4.27 15.94 -15.62
CA SER A 197 -5.22 15.00 -16.23
C SER A 197 -5.24 13.70 -15.43
N GLY A 198 -6.29 13.54 -14.61
CA GLY A 198 -6.46 12.38 -13.75
C GLY A 198 -5.49 12.35 -12.56
N ARG A 199 -5.29 11.13 -12.04
CA ARG A 199 -4.43 10.85 -10.88
C ARG A 199 -3.57 9.63 -11.17
N MET A 200 -2.44 9.55 -10.50
CA MET A 200 -1.58 8.38 -10.48
C MET A 200 -1.29 7.97 -9.04
N ILE A 201 -0.87 6.72 -8.87
CA ILE A 201 -0.53 6.15 -7.58
C ILE A 201 0.97 6.20 -7.35
N LEU A 202 1.36 6.61 -6.15
CA LEU A 202 2.68 6.39 -5.60
C LEU A 202 2.57 5.25 -4.61
N MET A 203 3.47 4.28 -4.69
CA MET A 203 3.48 3.11 -3.82
C MET A 203 4.86 2.90 -3.19
N GLU A 204 4.86 2.56 -1.91
CA GLU A 204 5.99 1.98 -1.20
C GLU A 204 5.61 0.54 -0.82
N GLN A 205 6.54 -0.40 -1.01
CA GLN A 205 6.27 -1.82 -0.84
C GLN A 205 7.31 -2.44 0.09
N LEU A 206 6.86 -2.91 1.25
CA LEU A 206 7.68 -3.60 2.23
C LEU A 206 7.38 -5.09 2.16
N VAL A 207 8.31 -5.84 1.57
CA VAL A 207 8.29 -7.30 1.57
C VAL A 207 8.78 -7.79 2.93
N VAL A 208 7.98 -8.63 3.59
CA VAL A 208 8.31 -9.14 4.94
C VAL A 208 9.28 -10.32 4.83
N SER A 209 10.56 -9.99 4.75
CA SER A 209 11.68 -10.95 4.74
C SER A 209 11.96 -11.54 6.13
N GLU A 210 12.82 -12.55 6.21
CA GLU A 210 13.28 -13.11 7.49
C GLU A 210 13.90 -12.08 8.45
N ASN A 211 14.52 -11.01 7.95
CA ASN A 211 15.05 -9.95 8.80
C ASN A 211 13.94 -9.05 9.33
N ILE A 212 12.93 -8.74 8.51
CA ILE A 212 11.76 -7.99 8.96
C ILE A 212 10.93 -8.82 9.96
N GLN A 213 10.85 -10.13 9.79
CA GLN A 213 10.13 -11.01 10.71
C GLN A 213 10.70 -10.99 12.14
N LYS A 214 12.00 -10.69 12.31
CA LYS A 214 12.66 -10.57 13.62
C LYS A 214 11.95 -9.58 14.55
N PHE A 215 11.46 -8.46 14.00
CA PHE A 215 10.71 -7.46 14.76
C PHE A 215 9.41 -8.02 15.34
N LEU A 216 8.72 -8.89 14.60
CA LEU A 216 7.46 -9.50 15.03
C LEU A 216 7.66 -10.76 15.90
N ARG A 217 8.79 -11.46 15.75
CA ARG A 217 9.18 -12.59 16.63
C ARG A 217 9.65 -12.15 18.02
N GLY A 218 10.11 -10.89 18.16
CA GLY A 218 10.66 -10.37 19.40
C GLY A 218 12.16 -10.59 19.54
N ASP A 219 12.85 -10.83 18.42
CA ASP A 219 14.31 -11.01 18.40
C ASP A 219 15.05 -9.67 18.64
N THR A 220 14.32 -8.55 18.59
CA THR A 220 14.80 -7.18 18.81
C THR A 220 13.89 -6.45 19.79
N THR A 221 14.48 -5.59 20.63
CA THR A 221 13.76 -4.73 21.58
C THR A 221 13.29 -3.42 20.97
N ASP A 222 13.95 -2.96 19.90
CA ASP A 222 13.68 -1.65 19.30
C ASP A 222 12.75 -1.82 18.09
N VAL A 223 11.45 -1.88 18.37
CA VAL A 223 10.40 -1.94 17.34
C VAL A 223 9.93 -0.52 17.04
N HIS A 224 10.67 0.17 16.18
CA HIS A 224 10.34 1.51 15.72
C HIS A 224 10.28 1.56 14.19
N ALA A 225 9.34 2.36 13.66
CA ALA A 225 9.13 2.50 12.23
C ALA A 225 10.41 2.88 11.47
N GLU A 226 11.25 3.75 12.03
CA GLU A 226 12.52 4.17 11.41
C GLU A 226 13.50 3.00 11.21
N ILE A 227 13.60 2.09 12.19
CA ILE A 227 14.50 0.93 12.13
C ILE A 227 13.96 -0.11 11.14
N ILE A 228 12.65 -0.33 11.14
CA ILE A 228 11.96 -1.21 10.19
C ILE A 228 12.14 -0.67 8.76
N GLU A 229 11.96 0.63 8.56
CA GLU A 229 12.13 1.29 7.26
C GLU A 229 13.58 1.16 6.78
N LYS A 230 14.56 1.43 7.65
CA LYS A 230 15.97 1.26 7.33
C LYS A 230 16.28 -0.16 6.85
N GLN A 231 15.84 -1.18 7.59
CA GLN A 231 16.02 -2.57 7.19
C GLN A 231 15.36 -2.88 5.84
N ALA A 232 14.13 -2.40 5.63
CA ALA A 232 13.42 -2.61 4.37
C ALA A 232 14.12 -1.92 3.19
N ARG A 233 14.67 -0.72 3.40
CA ARG A 233 15.45 0.02 2.38
C ARG A 233 16.75 -0.69 2.02
N GLU A 234 17.45 -1.26 3.00
CA GLU A 234 18.63 -2.10 2.77
C GLU A 234 18.29 -3.32 1.89
N GLU A 235 17.05 -3.80 1.95
CA GLU A 235 16.53 -4.90 1.13
C GLU A 235 15.86 -4.46 -0.17
N GLY A 236 15.96 -3.16 -0.51
CA GLY A 236 15.49 -2.62 -1.78
C GLY A 236 14.11 -1.98 -1.75
N MET A 237 13.55 -1.66 -0.59
CA MET A 237 12.34 -0.83 -0.53
C MET A 237 12.65 0.61 -0.98
N VAL A 238 11.82 1.12 -1.87
CA VAL A 238 11.80 2.54 -2.28
C VAL A 238 10.65 3.22 -1.55
N THR A 239 10.92 4.33 -0.86
CA THR A 239 9.91 5.02 -0.05
C THR A 239 8.88 5.75 -0.91
N LEU A 240 7.76 6.15 -0.30
CA LEU A 240 6.77 6.99 -0.98
C LEU A 240 7.38 8.29 -1.51
N LEU A 241 8.28 8.92 -0.72
CA LEU A 241 8.91 10.19 -1.08
C LEU A 241 9.85 10.02 -2.27
N GLU A 242 10.70 8.99 -2.26
CA GLU A 242 11.59 8.69 -3.37
C GLU A 242 10.81 8.38 -4.65
N ASN A 243 9.77 7.54 -4.56
CA ASN A 243 8.89 7.26 -5.69
C ASN A 243 8.23 8.53 -6.24
N GLY A 244 7.80 9.43 -5.35
CA GLY A 244 7.22 10.72 -5.72
C GLY A 244 8.21 11.63 -6.44
N VAL A 245 9.43 11.79 -5.90
CA VAL A 245 10.48 12.60 -6.52
C VAL A 245 10.90 12.02 -7.88
N LEU A 246 11.05 10.70 -7.99
CA LEU A 246 11.35 10.03 -9.26
C LEU A 246 10.22 10.26 -10.29
N ALA A 247 8.95 10.21 -9.87
CA ALA A 247 7.81 10.50 -10.74
C ALA A 247 7.78 11.96 -11.20
N ALA A 248 8.14 12.90 -10.32
CA ALA A 248 8.23 14.32 -10.67
C ALA A 248 9.37 14.60 -11.68
N LEU A 249 10.52 13.93 -11.52
CA LEU A 249 11.64 14.01 -12.47
C LEU A 249 11.27 13.45 -13.85
N ARG A 250 10.40 12.42 -13.91
CA ARG A 250 9.82 11.92 -15.17
C ARG A 250 8.72 12.80 -15.75
N GLY A 251 8.35 13.88 -15.06
CA GLY A 251 7.27 14.78 -15.48
C GLY A 251 5.88 14.16 -15.43
N GLU A 252 5.68 13.15 -14.58
CA GLU A 252 4.38 12.49 -14.37
C GLU A 252 3.53 13.29 -13.37
N THR A 253 4.17 13.93 -12.40
CA THR A 253 3.54 14.79 -11.38
C THR A 253 4.49 15.95 -11.02
N THR A 254 4.17 16.73 -9.99
CA THR A 254 5.04 17.81 -9.51
C THR A 254 5.53 17.55 -8.10
N ILE A 255 6.62 18.23 -7.69
CA ILE A 255 7.12 18.15 -6.31
C ILE A 255 6.09 18.71 -5.31
N GLU A 256 5.32 19.72 -5.69
CA GLU A 256 4.24 20.27 -4.87
C GLU A 256 3.15 19.23 -4.61
N GLU A 257 2.80 18.42 -5.62
CA GLU A 257 1.85 17.33 -5.45
C GLU A 257 2.38 16.23 -4.53
N VAL A 258 3.66 15.88 -4.66
CA VAL A 258 4.33 14.90 -3.80
C VAL A 258 4.30 15.37 -2.34
N ASN A 259 4.75 16.60 -2.09
CA ASN A 259 4.77 17.18 -0.74
C ASN A 259 3.38 17.41 -0.13
N ARG A 260 2.33 17.54 -0.96
CA ARG A 260 0.95 17.70 -0.49
C ARG A 260 0.40 16.42 0.15
N VAL A 261 0.86 15.24 -0.29
CA VAL A 261 0.22 13.95 0.07
C VAL A 261 1.08 13.06 0.96
N ILE A 262 2.37 13.36 1.11
CA ILE A 262 3.33 12.58 1.90
C ILE A 262 3.50 13.19 3.29
#